data_AF-A0A8I0A4Z0-F1
#
_entry.id   AF-A0A8I0A4Z0-F1
#
_cell.length_a   1.000
_cell.length_b   1.000
_cell.length_c   1.000
_cell.angle_alpha   90.00
_cell.angle_beta   90.00
_cell.angle_gamma   90.00
#
_symmetry.space_group_name_H-M   'P 1'
#
loop_
_entity.id
_entity.type
_entity.pdbx_description
1 polymer ?
#
loop_
_entity_poly.entity_id
_entity_poly.type
_entity_poly.pdbx_seq_one_letter_code
_entity_poly.pdbx_strand_id
1 'polypeptide(L)'
;MGKRKCKQCGEEFTLTDSEIKFYNDKGLNLPKRCSECRKKNKNINNNEKESIKETNIQRINSKNKSKKFRNIIIVAVVLLLSFIGKVFNINFDALNIGSVLQSQKADGVLEFRNDNLWEEHFLKHGGEFGYTTKEDYLEGANEVVTSASSKHKQEAEDGDDIYYDAENNEIVFVSKDGYIRTYFKPSDGIEYYNRQ
;
A
#
# COMPACT_ATOMS: atom_id res chain seq x y z
N MET A 1 8.41 -18.90 20.20
CA MET A 1 7.33 -18.28 21.02
C MET A 1 7.75 -16.88 21.47
N GLY A 2 7.20 -15.83 20.85
CA GLY A 2 7.52 -14.43 21.18
C GLY A 2 6.50 -13.83 22.14
N LYS A 3 6.95 -13.36 23.32
CA LYS A 3 6.13 -12.57 24.25
C LYS A 3 6.05 -11.12 23.76
N ARG A 4 4.86 -10.52 23.80
CA ARG A 4 4.59 -9.13 23.38
C ARG A 4 3.63 -8.47 24.34
N LYS A 5 3.70 -7.14 24.46
CA LYS A 5 2.73 -6.34 25.22
C LYS A 5 1.66 -5.78 24.29
N CYS A 6 0.38 -5.93 24.62
CA CYS A 6 -0.71 -5.41 23.80
C CYS A 6 -0.76 -3.88 23.84
N LYS A 7 -0.69 -3.20 22.68
CA LYS A 7 -0.78 -1.74 22.59
C LYS A 7 -2.11 -1.13 23.08
N GLN A 8 -3.16 -1.95 23.19
CA GLN A 8 -4.50 -1.47 23.58
C GLN A 8 -4.82 -1.74 25.05
N CYS A 9 -4.57 -2.94 25.57
CA CYS A 9 -4.91 -3.29 26.97
C CYS A 9 -3.69 -3.41 27.88
N GLY A 10 -2.46 -3.32 27.35
CA GLY A 10 -1.24 -3.44 28.14
C GLY A 10 -0.88 -4.86 28.59
N GLU A 11 -1.79 -5.84 28.46
CA GLU A 11 -1.53 -7.23 28.82
C GLU A 11 -0.47 -7.89 27.94
N GLU A 12 0.34 -8.76 28.54
CA GLU A 12 1.25 -9.62 27.80
C GLU A 12 0.49 -10.73 27.06
N PHE A 13 0.90 -11.02 25.84
CA PHE A 13 0.40 -12.14 25.06
C PHE A 13 1.53 -12.79 24.27
N THR A 14 1.35 -14.05 23.92
CA THR A 14 2.34 -14.82 23.16
C THR A 14 1.80 -15.19 21.80
N LEU A 15 2.65 -15.11 20.79
CA LEU A 15 2.40 -15.73 19.49
C LEU A 15 3.09 -17.09 19.44
N THR A 16 2.30 -18.12 19.12
CA THR A 16 2.81 -19.46 18.83
C THR A 16 3.60 -19.44 17.52
N ASP A 17 4.52 -20.39 17.35
CA ASP A 17 5.34 -20.43 16.12
C ASP A 17 4.47 -20.71 14.88
N SER A 18 3.38 -21.46 15.03
CA SER A 18 2.37 -21.66 13.99
C SER A 18 1.63 -20.37 13.63
N GLU A 19 1.29 -19.52 14.61
CA GLU A 19 0.68 -18.22 14.33
C GLU A 19 1.68 -17.31 13.61
N ILE A 20 2.92 -17.23 14.09
CA ILE A 20 3.98 -16.43 13.44
C ILE A 20 4.15 -16.88 12.00
N LYS A 21 4.24 -18.20 11.76
CA LYS A 21 4.33 -18.77 10.42
C LYS A 21 3.12 -18.40 9.56
N PHE A 22 1.91 -18.48 10.10
CA PHE A 22 0.69 -18.09 9.38
C PHE A 22 0.74 -16.63 8.90
N TYR A 23 1.14 -15.68 9.74
CA TYR A 23 1.27 -14.28 9.32
C TYR A 23 2.33 -14.13 8.24
N ASN A 24 3.52 -14.69 8.46
CA ASN A 24 4.63 -14.57 7.52
C ASN A 24 4.31 -15.20 6.16
N ASP A 25 3.73 -16.41 6.13
CA ASP A 25 3.34 -17.11 4.90
C ASP A 25 2.26 -16.35 4.11
N LYS A 26 1.42 -15.57 4.81
CA LYS A 26 0.42 -14.69 4.19
C LYS A 26 0.97 -13.32 3.82
N GLY A 27 2.24 -13.05 4.13
CA GLY A 27 2.83 -11.74 4.00
C GLY A 27 2.20 -10.68 4.91
N LEU A 28 1.57 -11.11 5.99
CA LEU A 28 0.92 -10.23 6.94
C LEU A 28 1.88 -9.84 8.06
N ASN A 29 1.64 -8.66 8.60
CA ASN A 29 2.37 -8.17 9.76
C ASN A 29 1.94 -8.87 11.05
N LEU A 30 2.90 -9.11 11.95
CA LEU A 30 2.60 -9.66 13.26
C LEU A 30 1.73 -8.69 14.08
N PRO A 31 0.74 -9.20 14.82
CA PRO A 31 -0.21 -8.34 15.53
C PRO A 31 0.43 -7.60 16.71
N LYS A 32 0.23 -6.29 16.77
CA LYS A 32 0.58 -5.39 17.90
C LYS A 32 -0.40 -5.44 19.08
N ARG A 33 -1.51 -6.18 18.92
CA ARG A 33 -2.60 -6.30 19.90
C ARG A 33 -2.94 -7.77 20.14
N CYS A 34 -3.27 -8.11 21.38
CA CYS A 34 -3.71 -9.45 21.73
C CYS A 34 -4.97 -9.86 20.94
N SER A 35 -5.23 -11.17 20.84
CA SER A 35 -6.41 -11.73 20.15
C SER A 35 -7.71 -11.02 20.54
N GLU A 36 -7.91 -10.80 21.83
CA GLU A 36 -9.16 -10.25 22.36
C GLU A 36 -9.38 -8.79 21.94
N CYS A 37 -8.34 -7.95 21.97
CA CYS A 37 -8.43 -6.58 21.47
C CYS A 37 -8.67 -6.53 19.96
N ARG A 38 -8.06 -7.42 19.17
CA ARG A 38 -8.28 -7.46 17.71
C ARG A 38 -9.71 -7.84 17.35
N LYS A 39 -10.29 -8.84 18.05
CA LYS A 39 -11.70 -9.23 17.86
C LYS A 39 -12.65 -8.07 18.18
N LYS A 40 -12.42 -7.36 19.29
CA LYS A 40 -13.22 -6.18 19.69
C LYS A 40 -13.21 -5.10 18.60
N ASN A 41 -12.04 -4.77 18.05
CA ASN A 41 -11.93 -3.73 17.02
C ASN A 41 -12.57 -4.15 15.68
N LYS A 42 -12.50 -5.44 15.31
CA LYS A 42 -13.16 -5.94 14.10
C LYS A 42 -14.68 -5.72 14.15
N ASN A 43 -15.30 -5.96 15.30
CA ASN A 43 -16.74 -5.79 15.48
C ASN A 43 -17.15 -4.32 15.37
N ILE A 44 -16.35 -3.39 15.92
CA ILE A 44 -16.60 -1.94 15.83
C ILE A 44 -16.57 -1.49 14.36
N ASN A 45 -15.52 -1.87 13.62
CA ASN A 45 -15.38 -1.47 12.21
C ASN A 45 -16.50 -2.02 11.33
N ASN A 46 -17.01 -3.23 11.60
CA ASN A 46 -18.12 -3.80 10.86
C ASN A 46 -19.43 -3.01 11.11
N ASN A 47 -19.72 -2.66 12.36
CA ASN A 47 -20.90 -1.89 12.73
C ASN A 47 -20.87 -0.47 12.12
N GLU A 48 -19.70 0.16 12.07
CA GLU A 48 -19.51 1.47 11.42
C GLU A 48 -19.63 1.39 9.89
N LYS A 49 -19.14 0.32 9.27
CA LYS A 49 -19.26 0.09 7.83
C LYS A 49 -20.70 -0.19 7.40
N GLU A 50 -21.50 -0.81 8.26
CA GLU A 50 -22.94 -1.00 8.05
C GLU A 50 -23.71 0.33 8.16
N SER A 51 -23.41 1.15 9.18
CA SER A 51 -24.09 2.46 9.35
C SER A 51 -23.76 3.45 8.23
N ILE A 52 -22.53 3.46 7.71
CA ILE A 52 -22.09 4.30 6.58
C ILE A 52 -22.69 3.83 5.24
N LYS A 53 -22.96 2.52 5.08
CA LYS A 53 -23.67 1.98 3.90
C LYS A 53 -25.11 2.47 3.84
N GLU A 54 -25.82 2.50 4.96
CA GLU A 54 -27.20 3.01 5.02
C GLU A 54 -27.28 4.51 4.71
N THR A 55 -26.31 5.31 5.14
CA THR A 55 -26.29 6.76 4.86
C THR A 55 -25.94 7.09 3.41
N ASN A 56 -25.15 6.25 2.72
CA ASN A 56 -24.73 6.49 1.34
C ASN A 56 -25.78 6.09 0.29
N ILE A 57 -26.70 5.17 0.58
CA ILE A 57 -27.79 4.82 -0.34
C ILE A 57 -28.72 6.02 -0.60
N GLN A 58 -28.85 6.96 0.34
CA GLN A 58 -29.66 8.18 0.16
C GLN A 58 -29.00 9.26 -0.71
N ARG A 59 -27.67 9.25 -0.88
CA ARG A 59 -26.93 10.28 -1.65
C ARG A 59 -26.69 9.94 -3.12
N ILE A 60 -26.85 8.69 -3.54
CA ILE A 60 -26.52 8.24 -4.92
C ILE A 60 -27.59 8.60 -5.95
N ASN A 61 -28.80 9.04 -5.54
CA ASN A 61 -29.87 9.43 -6.47
C ASN A 61 -29.68 10.80 -7.15
N SER A 62 -28.52 11.45 -7.00
CA SER A 62 -28.21 12.69 -7.71
C SER A 62 -26.80 12.62 -8.29
N LYS A 63 -26.70 12.90 -9.60
CA LYS A 63 -25.47 13.01 -10.43
C LYS A 63 -24.97 11.71 -11.09
N ASN A 64 -25.75 11.23 -12.04
CA ASN A 64 -25.22 10.46 -13.17
C ASN A 64 -25.34 11.28 -14.47
N LYS A 65 -24.25 11.91 -14.91
CA LYS A 65 -24.03 12.23 -16.32
C LYS A 65 -22.54 12.33 -16.63
N SER A 66 -22.12 11.55 -17.64
CA SER A 66 -20.91 11.71 -18.46
C SER A 66 -19.57 11.14 -17.96
N LYS A 67 -19.37 9.83 -18.15
CA LYS A 67 -18.05 9.22 -18.43
C LYS A 67 -18.20 8.23 -19.59
N LYS A 68 -18.19 8.72 -20.84
CA LYS A 68 -18.22 7.87 -22.05
C LYS A 68 -17.11 8.15 -23.08
N PHE A 69 -16.08 8.94 -22.76
CA PHE A 69 -15.14 9.42 -23.78
C PHE A 69 -13.67 8.97 -23.66
N ARG A 70 -13.28 8.07 -22.74
CA ARG A 70 -11.86 7.62 -22.63
C ARG A 70 -11.52 6.30 -23.35
N ASN A 71 -12.51 5.53 -23.83
CA ASN A 71 -12.25 4.20 -24.42
C ASN A 71 -11.95 4.20 -25.93
N ILE A 72 -11.98 5.36 -26.61
CA ILE A 72 -11.77 5.44 -28.07
C ILE A 72 -10.28 5.48 -28.45
N ILE A 73 -9.40 5.98 -27.56
CA ILE A 73 -7.98 6.20 -27.86
C ILE A 73 -7.18 4.89 -27.93
N ILE A 74 -7.51 3.91 -27.09
CA ILE A 74 -6.77 2.63 -27.02
C ILE A 74 -6.96 1.80 -28.31
N VAL A 75 -8.16 1.81 -28.89
CA VAL A 75 -8.45 1.07 -30.14
C VAL A 75 -7.67 1.67 -31.32
N ALA A 76 -7.53 3.00 -31.38
CA ALA A 76 -6.77 3.67 -32.44
C ALA A 76 -5.27 3.34 -32.38
N VAL A 77 -4.69 3.26 -31.17
CA VAL A 77 -3.26 2.94 -30.97
C VAL A 77 -2.96 1.48 -31.33
N VAL A 78 -3.83 0.53 -30.97
CA VAL A 78 -3.67 -0.89 -31.33
C VAL A 78 -3.78 -1.12 -32.84
N LEU A 79 -4.67 -0.39 -33.52
CA LEU A 79 -4.80 -0.45 -34.97
C LEU A 79 -3.60 0.17 -35.70
N LEU A 80 -3.03 1.26 -35.17
CA LEU A 80 -1.83 1.90 -35.73
C LEU A 80 -0.60 0.98 -35.63
N LEU A 81 -0.41 0.34 -34.48
CA LEU A 81 0.69 -0.62 -34.25
C LEU A 81 0.57 -1.88 -35.13
N SER A 82 -0.66 -2.35 -35.36
CA SER A 82 -0.93 -3.48 -36.29
C SER A 82 -0.62 -3.13 -37.75
N PHE A 83 -0.70 -1.84 -38.12
CA PHE A 83 -0.33 -1.37 -39.45
C PHE A 83 1.18 -1.24 -39.61
N ILE A 84 1.88 -0.75 -38.59
CA ILE A 84 3.35 -0.59 -38.57
C ILE A 84 4.05 -1.95 -38.61
N GLY A 85 3.57 -2.94 -37.84
CA GLY A 85 4.15 -4.29 -37.83
C GLY A 85 4.12 -4.99 -39.21
N LYS A 86 3.09 -4.73 -40.02
CA LYS A 86 2.96 -5.28 -41.38
C LYS A 86 3.89 -4.61 -42.40
N VAL A 87 4.20 -3.32 -42.23
CA VAL A 87 5.01 -2.55 -43.18
C VAL A 87 6.52 -2.82 -42.99
N PHE A 88 6.96 -3.15 -41.78
CA PHE A 88 8.39 -3.28 -41.46
C PHE A 88 8.88 -4.72 -41.24
N ASN A 89 8.03 -5.75 -41.43
CA ASN A 89 8.36 -7.18 -41.27
C ASN A 89 9.25 -7.48 -40.05
N ILE A 90 8.93 -6.86 -38.91
CA ILE A 90 9.73 -6.93 -37.69
C ILE A 90 9.33 -8.20 -36.95
N ASN A 91 10.28 -9.13 -36.75
CA ASN A 91 10.04 -10.26 -35.87
C ASN A 91 10.15 -9.81 -34.40
N PHE A 92 9.02 -9.80 -33.69
CA PHE A 92 8.91 -9.32 -32.31
C PHE A 92 9.39 -10.34 -31.26
N ASP A 93 9.82 -11.53 -31.70
CA ASP A 93 10.37 -12.59 -30.83
C ASP A 93 11.68 -12.18 -30.13
N ALA A 94 12.33 -11.09 -30.58
CA ALA A 94 13.56 -10.57 -30.00
C ALA A 94 13.34 -9.59 -28.84
N LEU A 95 12.10 -9.22 -28.51
CA LEU A 95 11.80 -8.46 -27.30
C LEU A 95 11.57 -9.44 -26.15
N ASN A 96 12.66 -9.87 -25.52
CA ASN A 96 12.62 -10.54 -24.23
C ASN A 96 12.26 -9.52 -23.12
N ILE A 97 11.02 -9.02 -23.19
CA ILE A 97 10.41 -8.11 -22.22
C ILE A 97 10.34 -8.78 -20.85
N GLY A 98 10.27 -10.12 -20.79
CA GLY A 98 10.35 -10.89 -19.54
C GLY A 98 11.65 -10.67 -18.78
N SER A 99 12.79 -10.61 -19.48
CA SER A 99 14.09 -10.31 -18.87
C SER A 99 14.26 -8.84 -18.47
N VAL A 100 13.62 -7.90 -19.19
CA VAL A 100 13.63 -6.47 -18.85
C VAL A 100 12.73 -6.16 -17.65
N LEU A 101 11.56 -6.80 -17.57
CA LEU A 101 10.65 -6.68 -16.43
C LEU A 101 11.19 -7.34 -15.16
N GLN A 102 12.07 -8.34 -15.28
CA GLN A 102 12.60 -9.07 -14.14
C GLN A 102 14.00 -8.61 -13.68
N SER A 103 14.68 -7.77 -14.46
CA SER A 103 16.07 -7.34 -14.19
C SER A 103 16.22 -5.88 -13.74
N GLN A 104 15.13 -5.20 -13.34
CA GLN A 104 15.21 -3.89 -12.68
C GLN A 104 14.51 -3.91 -11.32
N LYS A 105 14.99 -4.74 -10.39
CA LYS A 105 15.03 -4.25 -9.00
C LYS A 105 16.18 -3.27 -8.97
N ALA A 106 15.93 -2.03 -9.42
CA ALA A 106 16.89 -0.95 -9.29
C ALA A 106 17.27 -0.87 -7.81
N ASP A 107 18.57 -0.96 -7.51
CA ASP A 107 19.06 -0.94 -6.14
C ASP A 107 18.44 0.26 -5.39
N GLY A 108 17.56 -0.03 -4.43
CA GLY A 108 16.88 0.98 -3.60
C GLY A 108 15.38 1.17 -3.84
N VAL A 109 14.77 0.66 -4.92
CA VAL A 109 13.31 0.74 -5.11
C VAL A 109 12.62 -0.38 -4.31
N LEU A 110 11.83 0.03 -3.33
CA LEU A 110 11.03 -0.86 -2.49
C LEU A 110 9.65 -1.11 -3.10
N GLU A 111 9.05 -2.23 -2.72
CA GLU A 111 7.73 -2.65 -3.17
C GLU A 111 6.85 -3.04 -1.98
N PHE A 112 5.53 -3.04 -2.19
CA PHE A 112 4.62 -3.72 -1.27
C PHE A 112 4.83 -5.23 -1.37
N ARG A 113 4.67 -5.94 -0.25
CA ARG A 113 4.97 -7.37 -0.19
C ARG A 113 4.18 -8.22 -1.19
N ASN A 114 2.96 -7.81 -1.53
CA ASN A 114 2.17 -8.41 -2.59
C ASN A 114 1.10 -7.43 -3.09
N ASP A 115 0.51 -7.75 -4.23
CA ASP A 115 -0.47 -6.90 -4.91
C ASP A 115 -1.72 -6.61 -4.08
N ASN A 116 -2.18 -7.57 -3.28
CA ASN A 116 -3.37 -7.38 -2.42
C ASN A 116 -3.10 -6.32 -1.34
N LEU A 117 -1.91 -6.34 -0.72
CA LEU A 117 -1.53 -5.35 0.28
C LEU A 117 -1.32 -3.98 -0.36
N TRP A 118 -0.73 -3.94 -1.55
CA TRP A 118 -0.58 -2.70 -2.32
C TRP A 118 -1.95 -2.07 -2.60
N GLU A 119 -2.90 -2.87 -3.11
CA GLU A 119 -4.25 -2.42 -3.41
C GLU A 119 -5.01 -1.99 -2.15
N GLU A 120 -4.97 -2.77 -1.07
CA GLU A 120 -5.66 -2.42 0.19
C GLU A 120 -5.18 -1.06 0.73
N HIS A 121 -3.86 -0.86 0.79
CA HIS A 121 -3.30 0.41 1.27
C HIS A 121 -3.56 1.56 0.31
N PHE A 122 -3.47 1.34 -1.00
CA PHE A 122 -3.83 2.35 -2.00
C PHE A 122 -5.29 2.78 -1.90
N LEU A 123 -6.23 1.84 -1.80
CA LEU A 123 -7.66 2.15 -1.69
C LEU A 123 -7.99 2.94 -0.42
N LYS A 124 -7.21 2.73 0.65
CA LYS A 124 -7.41 3.41 1.92
C LYS A 124 -6.73 4.79 1.97
N HIS A 125 -5.52 4.91 1.44
CA HIS A 125 -4.63 6.05 1.66
C HIS A 125 -4.26 6.82 0.38
N GLY A 126 -4.33 6.22 -0.81
CA GLY A 126 -3.92 6.86 -2.06
C GLY A 126 -4.63 8.19 -2.34
N GLY A 127 -5.90 8.30 -1.93
CA GLY A 127 -6.66 9.54 -2.03
C GLY A 127 -6.15 10.70 -1.16
N GLU A 128 -5.38 10.42 -0.10
CA GLU A 128 -4.78 11.44 0.78
C GLU A 128 -3.73 12.30 0.05
N PHE A 129 -3.19 11.78 -1.05
CA PHE A 129 -2.16 12.40 -1.88
C PHE A 129 -2.70 12.90 -3.23
N GLY A 130 -3.93 12.53 -3.58
CA GLY A 130 -4.50 12.79 -4.90
C GLY A 130 -4.10 11.78 -5.98
N TYR A 131 -3.45 10.68 -5.61
CA TYR A 131 -3.08 9.62 -6.56
C TYR A 131 -4.30 8.89 -7.10
N THR A 132 -4.21 8.48 -8.37
CA THR A 132 -5.30 7.77 -9.07
C THR A 132 -4.93 6.36 -9.48
N THR A 133 -3.66 6.00 -9.38
CA THR A 133 -3.14 4.66 -9.69
C THR A 133 -2.31 4.12 -8.53
N LYS A 134 -2.17 2.78 -8.47
CA LYS A 134 -1.33 2.12 -7.46
C LYS A 134 0.14 2.48 -7.66
N GLU A 135 0.53 2.64 -8.91
CA GLU A 135 1.87 2.99 -9.38
C GLU A 135 2.31 4.36 -8.87
N ASP A 136 1.47 5.40 -9.02
CA ASP A 136 1.79 6.73 -8.48
C ASP A 136 1.96 6.69 -6.95
N TYR A 137 1.15 5.88 -6.26
CA TYR A 137 1.22 5.71 -4.81
C TYR A 137 2.49 4.97 -4.38
N LEU A 138 2.97 4.00 -5.17
CA LEU A 138 4.24 3.32 -4.92
C LEU A 138 5.43 4.25 -5.18
N GLU A 139 5.35 5.07 -6.23
CA GLU A 139 6.37 6.06 -6.55
C GLU A 139 6.52 7.06 -5.39
N GLY A 140 5.42 7.67 -4.92
CA GLY A 140 5.45 8.59 -3.77
C GLY A 140 6.03 7.97 -2.49
N ALA A 141 5.71 6.70 -2.21
CA ALA A 141 6.30 6.00 -1.06
C ALA A 141 7.83 5.87 -1.21
N ASN A 142 8.32 5.57 -2.41
CA ASN A 142 9.75 5.45 -2.67
C ASN A 142 10.46 6.81 -2.68
N GLU A 143 9.81 7.88 -3.12
CA GLU A 143 10.34 9.25 -3.02
C GLU A 143 10.62 9.61 -1.55
N VAL A 144 9.68 9.32 -0.64
CA VAL A 144 9.89 9.57 0.80
C VAL A 144 11.04 8.72 1.36
N VAL A 145 11.14 7.45 0.98
CA VAL A 145 12.21 6.55 1.48
C VAL A 145 13.60 6.95 0.97
N THR A 146 13.69 7.40 -0.28
CA THR A 146 14.97 7.72 -0.93
C THR A 146 15.41 9.17 -0.71
N SER A 147 14.50 10.04 -0.25
CA SER A 147 14.81 11.44 0.00
C SER A 147 15.81 11.62 1.16
N ALA A 148 16.88 12.38 0.90
CA ALA A 148 17.86 12.76 1.90
C ALA A 148 17.32 13.72 2.96
N SER A 149 16.18 14.39 2.71
CA SER A 149 15.53 15.28 3.68
C SER A 149 14.59 14.54 4.65
N SER A 150 14.21 13.31 4.34
CA SER A 150 13.32 12.51 5.17
C SER A 150 13.97 12.20 6.51
N LYS A 151 13.18 12.35 7.59
CA LYS A 151 13.57 11.85 8.91
C LYS A 151 13.49 10.33 8.90
N HIS A 152 14.44 9.68 9.57
CA HIS A 152 14.49 8.22 9.68
C HIS A 152 14.75 7.76 11.11
N LYS A 153 14.05 6.70 11.54
CA LYS A 153 14.33 5.94 12.76
C LYS A 153 13.77 4.51 12.66
N GLN A 154 14.19 3.65 13.59
CA GLN A 154 13.58 2.33 13.77
C GLN A 154 12.44 2.37 14.80
N GLU A 155 11.35 1.68 14.52
CA GLU A 155 10.24 1.49 15.46
C GLU A 155 10.68 0.63 16.65
N ALA A 156 10.35 1.01 17.88
CA ALA A 156 10.74 0.22 19.05
C ALA A 156 10.06 -1.17 19.12
N GLU A 157 8.86 -1.31 18.53
CA GLU A 157 8.02 -2.51 18.67
C GLU A 157 8.41 -3.64 17.71
N ASP A 158 8.30 -3.40 16.40
CA ASP A 158 8.62 -4.41 15.37
C ASP A 158 10.04 -4.22 14.79
N GLY A 159 10.65 -3.05 15.02
CA GLY A 159 11.91 -2.63 14.39
C GLY A 159 11.78 -2.34 12.91
N ASP A 160 10.59 -1.97 12.44
CA ASP A 160 10.40 -1.41 11.10
C ASP A 160 11.19 -0.10 10.97
N ASP A 161 11.70 0.17 9.78
CA ASP A 161 12.22 1.49 9.45
C ASP A 161 11.06 2.45 9.17
N ILE A 162 11.12 3.64 9.75
CA ILE A 162 10.11 4.68 9.61
C ILE A 162 10.76 5.87 8.95
N TYR A 163 10.23 6.28 7.80
CA TYR A 163 10.64 7.47 7.06
C TYR A 163 9.52 8.50 7.13
N TYR A 164 9.87 9.75 7.39
CA TYR A 164 8.91 10.85 7.49
C TYR A 164 9.40 12.10 6.76
N ASP A 165 8.62 12.50 5.76
CA ASP A 165 8.77 13.79 5.10
C ASP A 165 7.99 14.85 5.88
N ALA A 166 8.74 15.78 6.48
CA ALA A 166 8.18 16.86 7.28
C ALA A 166 7.56 17.99 6.45
N GLU A 167 7.97 18.15 5.19
CA GLU A 167 7.45 19.19 4.30
C GLU A 167 6.03 18.83 3.83
N ASN A 168 5.86 17.59 3.36
CA ASN A 168 4.59 17.14 2.77
C ASN A 168 3.67 16.40 3.76
N ASN A 169 4.13 16.23 5.01
CA ASN A 169 3.48 15.45 6.06
C ASN A 169 3.15 14.02 5.60
N GLU A 170 4.19 13.26 5.28
CA GLU A 170 4.03 11.92 4.72
C GLU A 170 4.91 10.93 5.49
N ILE A 171 4.39 9.72 5.71
CA ILE A 171 5.10 8.70 6.48
C ILE A 171 5.06 7.36 5.77
N VAL A 172 6.21 6.68 5.73
CA VAL A 172 6.38 5.34 5.17
C VAL A 172 6.96 4.43 6.24
N PHE A 173 6.37 3.24 6.39
CA PHE A 173 6.93 2.16 7.20
C PHE A 173 7.47 1.08 6.28
N VAL A 174 8.71 0.66 6.52
CA VAL A 174 9.41 -0.37 5.78
C VAL A 174 9.75 -1.51 6.74
N SER A 175 9.37 -2.73 6.39
CA SER A 175 9.72 -3.90 7.18
C SER A 175 11.23 -4.18 7.12
N LYS A 176 11.76 -4.88 8.13
CA LYS A 176 13.18 -5.30 8.19
C LYS A 176 13.67 -6.08 6.98
N ASP A 177 12.78 -6.77 6.28
CA ASP A 177 13.06 -7.54 5.08
C ASP A 177 12.83 -6.75 3.78
N GLY A 178 12.67 -5.42 3.86
CA GLY A 178 12.71 -4.52 2.71
C GLY A 178 11.40 -4.35 1.95
N TYR A 179 10.24 -4.45 2.62
CA TYR A 179 8.94 -4.22 2.00
C TYR A 179 8.22 -3.02 2.61
N ILE A 180 7.57 -2.22 1.77
CA ILE A 180 6.67 -1.16 2.23
C ILE A 180 5.49 -1.83 2.94
N ARG A 181 5.28 -1.46 4.22
CA ARG A 181 4.16 -1.91 5.04
C ARG A 181 2.98 -0.97 4.95
N THR A 182 3.21 0.34 4.87
CA THR A 182 2.16 1.36 4.70
C THR A 182 2.78 2.71 4.30
N TYR A 183 1.98 3.54 3.63
CA TYR A 183 2.31 4.92 3.26
C TYR A 183 1.05 5.80 3.39
N PHE A 184 1.10 6.88 4.17
CA PHE A 184 -0.08 7.73 4.44
C PHE A 184 0.31 9.12 4.96
N LYS A 185 -0.64 10.04 5.06
CA LYS A 185 -0.48 11.34 5.72
C LYS A 185 -0.99 11.29 7.16
N PRO A 186 -0.13 11.31 8.19
CA PRO A 186 -0.60 11.21 9.56
C PRO A 186 -1.34 12.48 9.99
N SER A 187 -2.49 12.31 10.66
CA SER A 187 -3.31 13.46 11.12
C SER A 187 -2.61 14.34 12.14
N ASP A 188 -1.70 13.77 12.94
CA ASP A 188 -0.95 14.51 13.97
C ASP A 188 0.43 14.97 13.48
N GLY A 189 0.71 14.85 12.19
CA GLY A 189 1.98 15.31 11.62
C GLY A 189 3.22 14.66 12.25
N ILE A 190 4.21 15.49 12.55
CA ILE A 190 5.48 15.08 13.17
C ILE A 190 5.28 14.41 14.53
N GLU A 191 4.22 14.75 15.27
CA GLU A 191 3.90 14.10 16.54
C GLU A 191 3.48 12.63 16.34
N TYR A 192 3.00 12.27 15.14
CA TYR A 192 2.82 10.87 14.77
C TYR A 192 4.14 10.17 14.62
N TYR A 193 5.08 10.75 13.89
CA TYR A 193 6.40 10.17 13.74
C TYR A 193 7.10 10.02 15.10
N ASN A 194 7.10 11.05 15.94
CA ASN A 194 7.81 11.07 17.23
C ASN A 194 7.38 9.95 18.18
N ARG A 195 6.09 9.59 18.21
CA ARG A 195 5.53 8.56 19.12
C ARG A 195 5.66 7.11 18.65
N GLN A 196 6.08 6.88 17.39
CA GLN A 196 6.30 5.51 16.91
C GLN A 196 7.50 4.86 17.59
#